data_AF-A0A8D5ZFB1-F1
#
_entry.id   AF-A0A8D5ZFB1-F1
#
_cell.length_a   1.000
_cell.length_b   1.000
_cell.length_c   1.000
_cell.angle_alpha   90.00
_cell.angle_beta   90.00
_cell.angle_gamma   90.00
#
_symmetry.space_group_name_H-M   'P 1'
#
loop_
_entity.id
_entity.type
_entity.pdbx_description
1 polymer ?
#
loop_
_entity_poly.entity_id
_entity_poly.type
_entity_poly.pdbx_seq_one_letter_code
_entity_poly.pdbx_strand_id
1 'polypeptide(L)'
;MVFKYGVEMLIMVITKVNIDGFRGLKVNAELNKVNIVVGENGTGKTSFLEAIFLSTLFQSYENDSDFITSFTYAMNSRGDVLSAFSTLSDSVITIDHTTVSFRKKDLYNLEAYVNEDKVAEVNVKNALLSMEGLSGPLLLPLVVIQKKVNNGYYPIYISTFFDNAGNPEKIFSVAKRKNREIKSEFEILLDEYGQPRLHYNLLPAYVMGRGILKKEMIKFSLTASNLLLIDEIEDSLHPDLVMQVLNDIKQSGIQTIFTTHVNEVIKMASKVFDENESTILYFTRGGCKTYKFSEVSEFDKPLSWLGYL
;
A
#
# COMPACT_ATOMS: atom_id res chain seq x y z
N MET A 1 4.73 18.98 11.80
CA MET A 1 5.87 19.09 12.74
C MET A 1 7.02 18.31 12.13
N VAL A 2 8.08 19.00 11.70
CA VAL A 2 9.24 18.41 11.03
C VAL A 2 10.09 17.67 12.07
N PHE A 3 10.46 16.43 11.76
CA PHE A 3 11.14 15.50 12.67
C PHE A 3 12.51 16.02 13.12
N LYS A 4 12.78 15.88 14.43
CA LYS A 4 13.99 16.33 15.12
C LYS A 4 15.10 15.27 15.03
N TYR A 5 15.60 15.01 13.82
CA TYR A 5 16.88 14.31 13.59
C TYR A 5 17.52 14.82 12.29
N GLY A 6 18.23 15.95 12.38
CA GLY A 6 19.47 16.28 11.63
C GLY A 6 19.57 16.15 10.11
N VAL A 7 18.53 15.70 9.40
CA VAL A 7 18.43 15.67 7.94
C VAL A 7 17.00 16.07 7.65
N GLU A 8 16.80 17.25 7.05
CA GLU A 8 15.56 17.51 6.33
C GLU A 8 15.46 16.42 5.25
N MET A 9 14.70 15.36 5.52
CA MET A 9 14.26 14.47 4.45
C MET A 9 13.43 15.35 3.54
N LEU A 10 13.99 15.75 2.41
CA LEU A 10 13.23 16.27 1.30
C LEU A 10 12.07 15.29 1.10
N ILE A 11 10.82 15.75 1.25
CA ILE A 11 9.66 14.90 1.03
C ILE A 11 9.72 14.52 -0.45
N MET A 12 10.13 13.28 -0.73
CA MET A 12 10.15 12.75 -2.08
C MET A 12 8.71 12.48 -2.48
N VAL A 13 8.13 13.44 -3.20
CA VAL A 13 6.83 13.30 -3.85
C VAL A 13 7.09 12.70 -5.22
N ILE A 14 6.53 11.52 -5.46
CA ILE A 14 6.50 10.94 -6.80
C ILE A 14 5.67 11.87 -7.68
N THR A 15 6.25 12.34 -8.78
CA THR A 15 5.54 13.25 -9.70
C THR A 15 4.99 12.53 -10.90
N LYS A 16 5.63 11.42 -11.31
CA LYS A 16 5.22 10.67 -12.48
C LYS A 16 5.44 9.19 -12.32
N VAL A 17 4.48 8.41 -12.79
CA VAL A 17 4.57 6.96 -12.86
C VAL A 17 4.20 6.47 -14.25
N ASN A 18 5.02 5.56 -14.78
CA ASN A 18 4.73 4.78 -15.97
C ASN A 18 4.82 3.29 -15.63
N ILE A 19 3.75 2.54 -15.86
CA ILE A 19 3.65 1.10 -15.62
C ILE A 19 3.35 0.44 -16.95
N ASP A 20 4.17 -0.53 -17.34
CA ASP A 20 3.93 -1.42 -18.47
C ASP A 20 4.03 -2.87 -18.02
N GLY A 21 2.98 -3.65 -18.32
CA GLY A 21 2.95 -5.10 -18.14
C GLY A 21 2.68 -5.57 -16.72
N PHE A 22 2.65 -4.74 -15.68
CA PHE A 22 2.42 -5.21 -14.31
C PHE A 22 1.01 -5.76 -14.16
N ARG A 23 0.87 -7.10 -14.16
CA ARG A 23 -0.43 -7.80 -14.18
C ARG A 23 -1.30 -7.38 -15.37
N GLY A 24 -0.65 -7.11 -16.51
CA GLY A 24 -1.30 -6.60 -17.73
C GLY A 24 -1.67 -5.12 -17.70
N LEU A 25 -1.37 -4.39 -16.61
CA LEU A 25 -1.67 -2.97 -16.49
C LEU A 25 -0.74 -2.13 -17.38
N LYS A 26 -1.31 -1.14 -18.07
CA LYS A 26 -0.58 -0.12 -18.83
C LYS A 26 -1.10 1.27 -18.45
N VAL A 27 -0.30 2.04 -17.71
CA VAL A 27 -0.70 3.33 -17.16
C VAL A 27 0.46 4.31 -17.24
N ASN A 28 0.17 5.52 -17.70
CA ASN A 28 1.06 6.67 -17.58
C ASN A 28 0.27 7.77 -16.87
N ALA A 29 0.71 8.16 -15.69
CA ALA A 29 0.01 9.11 -14.83
C ALA A 29 0.98 10.09 -14.19
N GLU A 30 0.53 11.35 -14.12
CA GLU A 30 1.12 12.35 -13.25
C GLU A 30 0.46 12.24 -11.87
N LEU A 31 1.27 12.33 -10.84
CA LEU A 31 0.85 12.19 -9.45
C LEU A 31 1.09 13.49 -8.70
N ASN A 32 0.19 13.76 -7.78
CA ASN A 32 0.26 14.86 -6.84
C ASN A 32 0.53 14.34 -5.42
N LYS A 33 0.44 15.22 -4.43
CA LYS A 33 0.53 14.84 -3.02
C LYS A 33 -0.61 13.90 -2.61
N VAL A 34 -1.83 14.12 -3.09
CA VAL A 34 -2.97 13.22 -2.89
C VAL A 34 -3.50 12.71 -4.22
N ASN A 35 -3.63 11.40 -4.38
CA ASN A 35 -4.11 10.78 -5.62
C ASN A 35 -5.26 9.84 -5.32
N ILE A 36 -6.39 10.06 -5.99
CA ILE A 36 -7.65 9.35 -5.77
C ILE A 36 -7.91 8.48 -6.98
N VAL A 37 -7.79 7.18 -6.80
CA VAL A 37 -7.93 6.20 -7.89
C VAL A 37 -9.35 5.65 -7.89
N VAL A 38 -10.09 5.91 -8.96
CA VAL A 38 -11.51 5.56 -9.10
C VAL A 38 -11.76 4.77 -10.37
N GLY A 39 -12.82 3.97 -10.41
CA GLY A 39 -13.16 3.13 -11.56
C GLY A 39 -13.94 1.88 -11.16
N GLU A 40 -14.50 1.17 -12.14
CA GLU A 40 -15.23 -0.09 -11.89
C GLU A 40 -14.35 -1.17 -11.22
N ASN A 41 -14.99 -2.19 -10.68
CA ASN A 41 -14.27 -3.37 -10.20
C ASN A 41 -13.54 -4.07 -11.36
N GLY A 42 -12.29 -4.46 -11.10
CA GLY A 42 -11.46 -5.13 -12.10
C GLY A 42 -10.79 -4.23 -13.14
N THR A 43 -10.86 -2.89 -13.03
CA THR A 43 -10.16 -1.98 -13.97
C THR A 43 -8.66 -1.81 -13.69
N GLY A 44 -8.14 -2.41 -12.61
CA GLY A 44 -6.71 -2.39 -12.29
C GLY A 44 -6.29 -1.46 -11.16
N LYS A 45 -7.24 -0.87 -10.40
CA LYS A 45 -6.97 0.03 -9.26
C LYS A 45 -6.00 -0.57 -8.24
N THR A 46 -6.30 -1.75 -7.71
CA THR A 46 -5.41 -2.48 -6.78
C THR A 46 -4.05 -2.80 -7.43
N SER A 47 -4.03 -3.23 -8.69
CA SER A 47 -2.78 -3.51 -9.41
C SER A 47 -1.91 -2.27 -9.60
N PHE A 48 -2.52 -1.08 -9.72
CA PHE A 48 -1.80 0.19 -9.78
C PHE A 48 -1.13 0.53 -8.44
N LEU A 49 -1.85 0.39 -7.32
CA LEU A 49 -1.27 0.55 -5.98
C LEU A 49 -0.14 -0.46 -5.73
N GLU A 50 -0.36 -1.73 -6.06
CA GLU A 50 0.65 -2.78 -5.89
C GLU A 50 1.91 -2.52 -6.74
N ALA A 51 1.75 -2.05 -7.98
CA ALA A 51 2.88 -1.73 -8.85
C ALA A 51 3.77 -0.65 -8.23
N ILE A 52 3.16 0.44 -7.71
CA ILE A 52 3.87 1.53 -7.04
C ILE A 52 4.47 1.05 -5.72
N PHE A 53 3.70 0.34 -4.90
CA PHE A 53 4.15 -0.19 -3.62
C PHE A 53 5.37 -1.10 -3.77
N LEU A 54 5.29 -2.11 -4.64
CA LEU A 54 6.40 -3.05 -4.84
C LEU A 54 7.61 -2.32 -5.44
N SER A 55 7.42 -1.48 -6.45
CA SER A 55 8.50 -0.69 -7.06
C SER A 55 9.25 0.16 -6.01
N THR A 56 8.51 0.86 -5.15
CA THR A 56 9.11 1.68 -4.08
C THR A 56 9.67 0.84 -2.93
N LEU A 57 9.12 -0.34 -2.64
CA LEU A 57 9.63 -1.27 -1.64
C LEU A 57 11.03 -1.77 -2.00
N PHE A 58 11.27 -2.14 -3.26
CA PHE A 58 12.62 -2.51 -3.77
C PHE A 58 13.62 -1.36 -3.81
N GLN A 59 13.16 -0.13 -3.56
CA GLN A 59 13.96 1.09 -3.46
C GLN A 59 13.99 1.67 -2.04
N SER A 60 13.45 0.94 -1.06
CA SER A 60 13.20 1.45 0.29
C SER A 60 14.39 1.25 1.23
N TYR A 61 14.42 2.07 2.29
CA TYR A 61 15.38 1.94 3.39
C TYR A 61 14.99 0.85 4.41
N GLU A 62 14.04 -0.03 4.10
CA GLU A 62 13.63 -1.08 5.03
C GLU A 62 14.75 -2.08 5.31
N ASN A 63 14.78 -2.59 6.54
CA ASN A 63 15.61 -3.75 6.85
C ASN A 63 14.97 -5.02 6.23
N ASP A 64 15.75 -6.09 6.15
CA ASP A 64 15.34 -7.29 5.40
C ASP A 64 14.09 -7.94 5.99
N SER A 65 13.95 -7.90 7.31
CA SER A 65 12.76 -8.45 8.00
C SER A 65 11.51 -7.65 7.66
N ASP A 66 11.54 -6.32 7.80
CA ASP A 66 10.41 -5.45 7.47
C ASP A 66 10.05 -5.58 5.98
N PHE A 67 11.07 -5.63 5.11
CA PHE A 67 10.90 -5.83 3.68
C PHE A 67 10.15 -7.13 3.38
N ILE A 68 10.60 -8.25 3.95
CA ILE A 68 9.99 -9.57 3.72
C ILE A 68 8.55 -9.59 4.23
N THR A 69 8.29 -9.02 5.41
CA THR A 69 6.94 -8.89 5.95
C THR A 69 6.05 -8.08 5.01
N SER A 70 6.52 -6.92 4.54
CA SER A 70 5.77 -6.05 3.63
C SER A 70 5.52 -6.66 2.26
N PHE A 71 6.52 -7.34 1.68
CA PHE A 71 6.37 -8.07 0.42
C PHE A 71 5.36 -9.22 0.57
N THR A 72 5.51 -10.03 1.62
CA THR A 72 4.62 -11.15 1.92
C THR A 72 3.18 -10.68 2.15
N TYR A 73 3.01 -9.57 2.86
CA TYR A 73 1.71 -8.95 3.08
C TYR A 73 1.05 -8.55 1.75
N ALA A 74 1.76 -7.84 0.87
CA ALA A 74 1.21 -7.43 -0.42
C ALA A 74 0.88 -8.60 -1.35
N MET A 75 1.58 -9.73 -1.24
CA MET A 75 1.20 -10.95 -1.97
C MET A 75 -0.05 -11.59 -1.36
N ASN A 76 -0.15 -11.68 -0.04
CA ASN A 76 -1.31 -12.28 0.64
C ASN A 76 -2.58 -11.43 0.55
N SER A 77 -2.47 -10.11 0.32
CA SER A 77 -3.65 -9.25 0.22
C SER A 77 -4.56 -9.55 -0.98
N ARG A 78 -4.21 -10.50 -1.85
CA ARG A 78 -5.08 -10.98 -2.94
C ARG A 78 -5.65 -12.38 -2.72
N GLY A 79 -5.61 -12.88 -1.49
CA GLY A 79 -6.00 -14.24 -1.14
C GLY A 79 -4.78 -15.05 -0.75
N ASP A 80 -4.22 -15.84 -1.66
CA ASP A 80 -3.02 -16.63 -1.41
C ASP A 80 -1.80 -16.13 -2.22
N VAL A 81 -0.61 -16.33 -1.64
CA VAL A 81 0.68 -15.90 -2.23
C VAL A 81 0.87 -16.43 -3.65
N LEU A 82 0.52 -17.70 -3.91
CA LEU A 82 0.81 -18.33 -5.19
C LEU A 82 -0.11 -17.81 -6.29
N SER A 83 -1.40 -17.63 -6.02
CA SER A 83 -2.32 -16.98 -6.95
C SER A 83 -1.90 -15.53 -7.21
N ALA A 84 -1.51 -14.79 -6.18
CA ALA A 84 -1.01 -13.42 -6.34
C ALA A 84 0.29 -13.34 -7.14
N PHE A 85 1.21 -14.28 -6.95
CA PHE A 85 2.49 -14.35 -7.65
C PHE A 85 2.34 -14.86 -9.09
N SER A 86 1.49 -15.86 -9.31
CA SER A 86 1.21 -16.43 -10.63
C SER A 86 0.59 -15.41 -11.60
N THR A 87 -0.10 -14.41 -11.07
CA THR A 87 -0.68 -13.30 -11.84
C THR A 87 0.29 -12.14 -12.09
N LEU A 88 1.49 -12.16 -11.50
CA LEU A 88 2.58 -11.26 -11.92
C LEU A 88 3.09 -11.67 -13.30
N SER A 89 3.56 -10.68 -14.05
CA SER A 89 4.09 -10.80 -15.40
C SER A 89 5.34 -9.94 -15.53
N ASP A 90 6.09 -10.16 -16.61
CA ASP A 90 7.18 -9.26 -16.99
C ASP A 90 6.63 -7.83 -17.04
N SER A 91 7.30 -6.95 -16.31
CA SER A 91 6.81 -5.60 -16.12
C SER A 91 7.92 -4.61 -15.86
N VAL A 92 7.65 -3.37 -16.27
CA VAL A 92 8.54 -2.24 -16.12
C VAL A 92 7.75 -1.11 -15.48
N ILE A 93 8.18 -0.66 -14.31
CA ILE A 93 7.60 0.43 -13.56
C ILE A 93 8.66 1.52 -13.45
N THR A 94 8.42 2.66 -14.09
CA THR A 94 9.27 3.84 -14.00
C THR A 94 8.61 4.87 -13.10
N ILE A 95 9.28 5.22 -12.01
CA ILE A 95 8.88 6.25 -11.05
C ILE A 95 9.90 7.37 -11.18
N ASP A 96 9.44 8.53 -11.67
CA ASP A 96 10.25 9.69 -12.03
C ASP A 96 11.45 9.30 -12.94
N HIS A 97 12.64 9.12 -12.37
CA HIS A 97 13.89 8.77 -13.08
C HIS A 97 14.39 7.35 -12.81
N THR A 98 13.74 6.61 -11.92
CA THR A 98 14.17 5.24 -11.57
C THR A 98 13.24 4.22 -12.20
N THR A 99 13.82 3.20 -12.82
CA THR A 99 13.08 2.10 -13.41
C THR A 99 13.27 0.83 -12.59
N VAL A 100 12.16 0.25 -12.14
CA VAL A 100 12.11 -1.08 -11.53
C VAL A 100 11.47 -2.05 -12.52
N SER A 101 12.16 -3.15 -12.79
CA SER A 101 11.69 -4.17 -13.72
C SER A 101 11.56 -5.50 -12.99
N PHE A 102 10.41 -6.16 -13.16
CA PHE A 102 10.19 -7.51 -12.70
C PHE A 102 10.26 -8.46 -13.89
N ARG A 103 11.12 -9.49 -13.80
CA ARG A 103 11.29 -10.52 -14.83
C ARG A 103 10.88 -11.86 -14.27
N LYS A 104 9.80 -12.43 -14.79
CA LYS A 104 9.26 -13.71 -14.36
C LYS A 104 9.97 -14.83 -15.10
N LYS A 105 10.70 -15.67 -14.36
CA LYS A 105 11.41 -16.81 -14.93
C LYS A 105 10.49 -18.00 -15.13
N ASP A 106 9.60 -18.23 -14.18
CA ASP A 106 8.60 -19.30 -14.22
C ASP A 106 7.44 -19.00 -13.24
N LEU A 107 6.60 -20.00 -12.96
CA LEU A 107 5.45 -19.86 -12.05
C LEU A 107 5.81 -19.53 -10.60
N TYR A 108 7.07 -19.78 -10.19
CA TYR A 108 7.54 -19.69 -8.81
C TYR A 108 8.72 -18.73 -8.64
N ASN A 109 9.34 -18.27 -9.72
CA ASN A 109 10.54 -17.43 -9.68
C ASN A 109 10.34 -16.08 -10.37
N LEU A 110 10.74 -15.02 -9.68
CA LEU A 110 10.72 -13.64 -10.14
C LEU A 110 12.04 -12.97 -9.79
N GLU A 111 12.62 -12.25 -10.73
CA GLU A 111 13.78 -11.41 -10.50
C GLU A 111 13.36 -9.95 -10.51
N ALA A 112 13.85 -9.18 -9.54
CA ALA A 112 13.67 -7.74 -9.48
C ALA A 112 14.96 -7.02 -9.85
N TYR A 113 14.83 -5.99 -10.69
CA TYR A 113 15.93 -5.15 -11.16
C TYR A 113 15.60 -3.69 -10.87
N VAL A 114 16.60 -2.90 -10.50
CA VAL A 114 16.50 -1.44 -10.38
C VAL A 114 17.58 -0.81 -11.25
N ASN A 115 17.19 0.01 -12.22
CA ASN A 115 18.11 0.59 -13.23
C ASN A 115 19.03 -0.47 -13.86
N GLU A 116 18.46 -1.60 -14.26
CA GLU A 116 19.13 -2.77 -14.86
C GLU A 116 20.01 -3.61 -13.92
N ASP A 117 20.31 -3.13 -12.72
CA ASP A 117 20.99 -3.94 -11.69
C ASP A 117 20.02 -4.92 -11.05
N LYS A 118 20.39 -6.19 -10.99
CA LYS A 118 19.61 -7.21 -10.26
C LYS A 118 19.70 -6.95 -8.76
N VAL A 119 18.57 -6.69 -8.11
CA VAL A 119 18.51 -6.35 -6.69
C VAL A 119 18.02 -7.49 -5.82
N ALA A 120 17.18 -8.37 -6.36
CA ALA A 120 16.61 -9.47 -5.61
C ALA A 120 16.09 -10.59 -6.50
N GLU A 121 16.01 -11.77 -5.90
CA GLU A 121 15.28 -12.92 -6.42
C GLU A 121 14.17 -13.28 -5.44
N VAL A 122 12.97 -13.53 -5.96
CA VAL A 122 11.84 -14.02 -5.17
C VAL A 122 11.48 -15.40 -5.68
N ASN A 123 11.45 -16.36 -4.76
CA ASN A 123 11.06 -17.72 -5.02
C ASN A 123 9.89 -18.11 -4.11
N VAL A 124 8.79 -18.57 -4.70
CA VAL A 124 7.63 -19.09 -3.96
C VAL A 124 7.74 -20.62 -3.94
N LYS A 125 8.19 -21.19 -2.82
CA LYS A 125 8.31 -22.64 -2.61
C LYS A 125 7.34 -23.12 -1.55
N ASN A 126 6.94 -24.39 -1.66
CA ASN A 126 6.30 -25.10 -0.56
C ASN A 126 7.31 -25.31 0.57
N ALA A 127 7.09 -24.67 1.71
CA ALA A 127 7.62 -25.15 2.98
C ALA A 127 6.64 -26.24 3.50
N LEU A 128 7.11 -27.48 3.63
CA LEU A 128 6.41 -28.47 4.45
C LEU A 128 6.75 -28.15 5.92
N LEU A 129 5.76 -27.68 6.68
CA LEU A 129 5.83 -27.73 8.14
C LEU A 129 5.10 -28.99 8.57
N SER A 130 5.81 -29.91 9.21
CA SER A 130 5.20 -30.97 10.03
C SER A 130 5.24 -30.50 11.48
N MET A 131 4.22 -29.75 11.90
CA MET A 131 3.94 -29.53 13.31
C MET A 131 2.68 -30.31 13.68
N GLU A 132 2.63 -30.87 14.89
CA GLU A 132 1.46 -31.60 15.37
C GLU A 132 0.20 -30.71 15.22
N GLY A 133 -0.72 -31.11 14.34
CA GLY A 133 -1.99 -30.42 14.10
C GLY A 133 -2.07 -29.53 12.84
N LEU A 134 -0.96 -29.25 12.14
CA LEU A 134 -0.95 -28.51 10.88
C LEU A 134 -0.22 -29.33 9.80
N SER A 135 -0.98 -30.10 9.01
CA SER A 135 -0.47 -30.78 7.82
C SER A 135 -0.97 -30.07 6.57
N GLY A 136 -0.10 -29.30 5.92
CA GLY A 136 -0.39 -28.65 4.65
C GLY A 136 0.83 -27.91 4.09
N PRO A 137 0.91 -27.70 2.76
CA PRO A 137 1.97 -26.88 2.17
C PRO A 137 1.78 -25.42 2.61
N LEU A 138 2.79 -24.85 3.28
CA LEU A 138 2.84 -23.40 3.53
C LEU A 138 3.68 -22.77 2.42
N LEU A 139 3.05 -21.93 1.59
CA LEU A 139 3.73 -21.20 0.53
C LEU A 139 4.20 -19.85 1.07
N LEU A 140 5.50 -19.74 1.36
CA LEU A 140 6.12 -18.48 1.76
C LEU A 140 7.02 -17.97 0.63
N PRO A 141 6.93 -16.67 0.28
CA PRO A 141 7.87 -16.09 -0.66
C PRO A 141 9.24 -15.98 0.03
N LEU A 142 10.22 -16.72 -0.48
CA LEU A 142 11.61 -16.56 -0.13
C LEU A 142 12.19 -15.42 -0.97
N VAL A 143 12.48 -14.29 -0.33
CA VAL A 143 13.17 -13.15 -0.95
C VAL A 143 14.66 -13.24 -0.64
N VAL A 144 15.49 -13.32 -1.67
CA VAL A 144 16.94 -13.21 -1.57
C VAL A 144 17.35 -11.84 -2.10
N ILE A 145 17.68 -10.92 -1.19
CA ILE A 145 18.17 -9.59 -1.54
C ILE A 145 19.65 -9.70 -1.93
N GLN A 146 19.96 -9.35 -3.18
CA GLN A 146 21.32 -9.35 -3.73
C GLN A 146 22.00 -7.99 -3.57
N LYS A 147 21.23 -6.91 -3.71
CA LYS A 147 21.72 -5.52 -3.62
C LYS A 147 20.61 -4.62 -3.11
N LYS A 148 20.91 -3.77 -2.12
CA LYS A 148 19.97 -2.73 -1.68
C LYS A 148 20.12 -1.47 -2.53
N VAL A 149 18.99 -0.92 -2.95
CA VAL A 149 18.89 0.39 -3.57
C VAL A 149 18.02 1.24 -2.66
N ASN A 150 18.53 2.40 -2.24
CA ASN A 150 17.88 3.23 -1.23
C ASN A 150 17.58 4.63 -1.78
N ASN A 151 16.42 4.78 -2.42
CA ASN A 151 16.00 6.05 -3.04
C ASN A 151 15.02 6.83 -2.16
N GLY A 152 15.17 6.81 -0.83
CA GLY A 152 14.32 7.65 0.03
C GLY A 152 13.04 7.01 0.52
N TYR A 153 12.57 5.90 -0.06
CA TYR A 153 11.21 5.41 0.21
C TYR A 153 11.06 4.67 1.55
N TYR A 154 9.92 4.90 2.19
CA TYR A 154 9.35 4.14 3.29
C TYR A 154 7.87 3.92 2.99
N PRO A 155 7.52 3.07 2.00
CA PRO A 155 6.15 2.91 1.57
C PRO A 155 5.37 2.06 2.57
N ILE A 156 4.14 2.45 2.87
CA ILE A 156 3.20 1.59 3.60
C ILE A 156 1.98 1.36 2.73
N TYR A 157 1.58 0.09 2.64
CA TYR A 157 0.38 -0.34 1.93
C TYR A 157 -0.66 -0.84 2.94
N ILE A 158 -1.89 -0.34 2.83
CA ILE A 158 -3.05 -0.75 3.60
C ILE A 158 -4.06 -1.31 2.59
N SER A 159 -4.11 -2.64 2.49
CA SER A 159 -5.12 -3.34 1.69
C SER A 159 -6.43 -3.54 2.47
N THR A 160 -7.41 -4.16 1.83
CA THR A 160 -8.61 -4.71 2.47
C THR A 160 -8.32 -5.89 3.42
N PHE A 161 -7.07 -6.35 3.54
CA PHE A 161 -6.67 -7.37 4.53
C PHE A 161 -5.66 -6.79 5.54
N PHE A 162 -5.72 -5.49 5.83
CA PHE A 162 -4.79 -4.79 6.73
C PHE A 162 -4.71 -5.39 8.14
N ASP A 163 -5.76 -6.07 8.60
CA ASP A 163 -5.91 -6.74 9.88
C ASP A 163 -5.30 -8.15 9.91
N ASN A 164 -4.72 -8.63 8.80
CA ASN A 164 -3.94 -9.85 8.79
C ASN A 164 -2.73 -9.76 9.72
N ALA A 165 -2.54 -10.83 10.48
CA ALA A 165 -1.42 -11.05 11.40
C ALA A 165 -0.06 -10.55 10.86
N GLY A 166 0.65 -9.76 11.67
CA GLY A 166 1.99 -9.26 11.37
C GLY A 166 2.00 -7.87 10.74
N ASN A 167 0.97 -7.51 9.96
CA ASN A 167 0.92 -6.19 9.34
C ASN A 167 0.60 -5.06 10.34
N PRO A 168 -0.45 -5.15 11.19
CA PRO A 168 -0.69 -4.16 12.23
C PRO A 168 0.51 -3.99 13.18
N GLU A 169 1.14 -5.10 13.57
CA GLU A 169 2.31 -5.12 14.44
C GLU A 169 3.51 -4.43 13.78
N LYS A 170 3.75 -4.66 12.47
CA LYS A 170 4.80 -3.99 11.71
C LYS A 170 4.54 -2.49 11.61
N ILE A 171 3.35 -2.08 11.21
CA ILE A 171 2.97 -0.66 11.09
C ILE A 171 3.19 0.05 12.41
N PHE A 172 2.67 -0.51 13.51
CA PHE A 172 2.84 0.07 14.84
C PHE A 172 4.31 0.10 15.28
N SER A 173 5.07 -0.97 15.03
CA SER A 173 6.50 -1.03 15.35
C SER A 173 7.31 0.04 14.63
N VAL A 174 7.07 0.24 13.33
CA VAL A 174 7.74 1.28 12.53
C VAL A 174 7.37 2.67 13.06
N ALA A 175 6.08 2.92 13.33
CA ALA A 175 5.61 4.18 13.88
C ALA A 175 6.30 4.50 15.22
N LYS A 176 6.34 3.54 16.15
CA LYS A 176 7.00 3.69 17.46
C LYS A 176 8.52 3.93 17.35
N ARG A 177 9.19 3.29 16.38
CA ARG A 177 10.62 3.53 16.11
C ARG A 177 10.88 4.95 15.59
N LYS A 178 10.03 5.45 14.69
CA LYS A 178 10.17 6.79 14.08
C LYS A 178 9.71 7.92 15.00
N ASN A 179 8.75 7.67 15.87
CA ASN A 179 8.26 8.64 16.84
C ASN A 179 8.15 7.99 18.23
N ARG A 180 9.21 8.13 19.02
CA ARG A 180 9.29 7.55 20.38
C ARG A 180 8.31 8.16 21.38
N GLU A 181 7.70 9.30 21.05
CA GLU A 181 6.74 10.01 21.89
C GLU A 181 5.28 9.66 21.57
N ILE A 182 5.01 8.67 20.69
CA ILE A 182 3.65 8.16 20.49
C ILE A 182 3.13 7.64 21.85
N LYS A 183 2.33 8.48 22.52
CA LYS A 183 1.50 8.08 23.65
C LYS A 183 0.28 7.40 23.08
N SER A 184 0.31 6.07 23.01
CA SER A 184 -0.88 5.28 22.69
C SER A 184 -1.04 4.16 23.70
N GLU A 185 -2.28 3.71 23.83
CA GLU A 185 -2.67 2.52 24.59
C GLU A 185 -2.38 1.21 23.82
N PHE A 186 -1.70 1.33 22.67
CA PHE A 186 -1.29 0.18 21.87
C PHE A 186 0.06 -0.36 22.33
N GLU A 187 0.17 -1.68 22.31
CA GLU A 187 1.40 -2.39 22.63
C GLU A 187 1.49 -3.70 21.86
N ILE A 188 2.69 -4.26 21.78
CA ILE A 188 2.90 -5.58 21.17
C ILE A 188 3.18 -6.54 22.31
N LEU A 189 2.30 -7.52 22.48
CA LEU A 189 2.42 -8.60 23.47
C LEU A 189 2.55 -9.93 22.73
N LEU A 190 3.12 -10.94 23.38
CA LEU A 190 3.17 -12.28 22.82
C LEU A 190 1.85 -13.02 23.12
N ASP A 191 1.31 -13.70 22.13
CA ASP A 191 0.18 -14.62 22.33
C ASP A 191 0.61 -15.94 22.97
N GLU A 192 -0.35 -16.85 23.17
CA GLU A 192 -0.12 -18.18 23.76
C GLU A 192 0.87 -19.06 22.98
N TYR A 193 1.11 -18.75 21.70
CA TYR A 193 2.08 -19.42 20.84
C TYR A 193 3.42 -18.66 20.73
N GLY A 194 3.59 -17.58 21.51
CA GLY A 194 4.78 -16.75 21.47
C GLY A 194 4.86 -15.83 20.25
N GLN A 195 3.76 -15.63 19.51
CA GLN A 195 3.75 -14.72 18.36
C GLN A 195 3.42 -13.29 18.80
N PRO A 196 4.14 -12.27 18.28
CA PRO A 196 3.83 -10.89 18.59
C PRO A 196 2.46 -10.49 18.02
N ARG A 197 1.61 -9.92 18.87
CA ARG A 197 0.27 -9.45 18.56
C ARG A 197 0.05 -8.03 19.06
N LEU A 198 -0.58 -7.22 18.22
CA LEU A 198 -0.99 -5.87 18.58
C LEU A 198 -2.14 -5.95 19.58
N HIS A 199 -2.00 -5.24 20.69
CA HIS A 199 -2.99 -5.10 21.75
C HIS A 199 -3.34 -3.64 21.95
N TYR A 200 -4.54 -3.39 22.47
CA TYR A 200 -5.05 -2.10 22.91
C TYR A 200 -5.68 -2.28 24.29
N ASN A 201 -5.17 -1.59 25.30
CA ASN A 201 -5.59 -1.75 26.71
C ASN A 201 -5.63 -3.24 27.15
N LEU A 202 -4.52 -3.98 26.92
CA LEU A 202 -4.37 -5.40 27.26
C LEU A 202 -5.30 -6.37 26.51
N LEU A 203 -6.15 -5.89 25.60
CA LEU A 203 -6.99 -6.72 24.75
C LEU A 203 -6.40 -6.81 23.35
N PRO A 204 -6.52 -7.94 22.63
CA PRO A 204 -6.09 -8.02 21.25
C PRO A 204 -6.73 -6.93 20.40
N ALA A 205 -5.94 -6.23 19.59
CA ALA A 205 -6.38 -5.02 18.90
C ALA A 205 -7.54 -5.28 17.92
N TYR A 206 -7.69 -6.49 17.39
CA TYR A 206 -8.83 -6.86 16.53
C TYR A 206 -10.19 -6.77 17.25
N VAL A 207 -10.22 -6.76 18.59
CA VAL A 207 -11.45 -6.65 19.39
C VAL A 207 -12.07 -5.24 19.32
N MET A 208 -11.30 -4.19 18.98
CA MET A 208 -11.81 -2.81 18.93
C MET A 208 -12.78 -2.54 17.78
N GLY A 209 -12.98 -3.52 16.90
CA GLY A 209 -13.75 -3.36 15.67
C GLY A 209 -12.87 -2.92 14.50
N ARG A 210 -13.11 -3.56 13.34
CA ARG A 210 -12.29 -3.41 12.13
C ARG A 210 -12.15 -1.97 11.66
N GLY A 211 -13.21 -1.16 11.73
CA GLY A 211 -13.19 0.24 11.31
C GLY A 211 -12.31 1.14 12.19
N ILE A 212 -12.38 0.97 13.52
CA ILE A 212 -11.52 1.72 14.45
C ILE A 212 -10.06 1.29 14.26
N LEU A 213 -9.81 -0.02 14.12
CA LEU A 213 -8.48 -0.54 13.86
C LEU A 213 -7.90 0.02 12.55
N LYS A 214 -8.67 0.03 11.46
CA LYS A 214 -8.22 0.57 10.17
C LYS A 214 -7.83 2.04 10.29
N LYS A 215 -8.66 2.84 10.96
CA LYS A 215 -8.35 4.26 11.23
C LYS A 215 -7.02 4.43 11.98
N GLU A 216 -6.82 3.67 13.06
CA GLU A 216 -5.57 3.78 13.84
C GLU A 216 -4.36 3.26 13.05
N MET A 217 -4.51 2.21 12.23
CA MET A 217 -3.46 1.77 11.31
C MET A 217 -3.09 2.84 10.28
N ILE A 218 -4.08 3.54 9.72
CA ILE A 218 -3.85 4.67 8.81
C ILE A 218 -3.08 5.78 9.55
N LYS A 219 -3.50 6.17 10.75
CA LYS A 219 -2.78 7.18 11.55
C LYS A 219 -1.34 6.81 11.85
N PHE A 220 -1.08 5.58 12.29
CA PHE A 220 0.30 5.12 12.51
C PHE A 220 1.09 5.17 11.20
N SER A 221 0.48 4.77 10.09
CA SER A 221 1.12 4.83 8.78
C SER A 221 1.49 6.25 8.36
N LEU A 222 0.61 7.24 8.59
CA LEU A 222 0.89 8.67 8.33
C LEU A 222 2.06 9.23 9.15
N THR A 223 2.44 8.59 10.25
CA THR A 223 3.64 8.96 11.03
C THR A 223 4.89 8.15 10.64
N ALA A 224 4.69 7.03 9.94
CA ALA A 224 5.69 6.01 9.69
C ALA A 224 6.21 6.00 8.24
N SER A 225 5.41 6.47 7.29
CA SER A 225 5.72 6.44 5.86
C SER A 225 6.07 7.83 5.31
N ASN A 226 6.64 7.84 4.10
CA ASN A 226 6.64 9.01 3.22
C ASN A 226 5.74 8.83 1.99
N LEU A 227 5.27 7.60 1.77
CA LEU A 227 4.27 7.23 0.77
C LEU A 227 3.27 6.27 1.42
N LEU A 228 1.99 6.64 1.43
CA LEU A 228 0.91 5.82 1.94
C LEU A 228 0.00 5.38 0.78
N LEU A 229 -0.16 4.07 0.62
CA LEU A 229 -1.06 3.48 -0.36
C LEU A 229 -2.23 2.79 0.35
N ILE A 230 -3.47 3.16 0.04
CA ILE A 230 -4.66 2.61 0.71
C ILE A 230 -5.61 2.03 -0.34
N ASP A 231 -5.81 0.72 -0.33
CA ASP A 231 -6.83 0.10 -1.17
C ASP A 231 -8.19 0.15 -0.46
N GLU A 232 -9.22 0.54 -1.20
CA GLU A 232 -10.60 0.74 -0.76
C GLU A 232 -10.66 1.50 0.57
N ILE A 233 -10.35 2.80 0.53
CA ILE A 233 -10.25 3.63 1.74
C ILE A 233 -11.49 3.53 2.62
N GLU A 234 -12.68 3.46 2.03
CA GLU A 234 -13.98 3.33 2.69
C GLU A 234 -14.22 1.96 3.34
N ASP A 235 -13.52 0.89 2.93
CA ASP A 235 -13.82 -0.46 3.42
C ASP A 235 -13.72 -0.50 4.95
N SER A 236 -14.80 -0.95 5.60
CA SER A 236 -15.00 -1.00 7.05
C SER A 236 -15.00 0.31 7.82
N LEU A 237 -14.88 1.46 7.15
CA LEU A 237 -14.99 2.76 7.81
C LEU A 237 -16.43 3.28 7.74
N HIS A 238 -16.96 3.70 8.88
CA HIS A 238 -18.14 4.56 8.90
C HIS A 238 -17.82 5.88 8.17
N PRO A 239 -18.77 6.51 7.45
CA PRO A 239 -18.52 7.78 6.74
C PRO A 239 -17.84 8.88 7.56
N ASP A 240 -18.20 9.00 8.85
CA ASP A 240 -17.54 9.96 9.75
C ASP A 240 -16.04 9.66 9.98
N LEU A 241 -15.67 8.37 10.01
CA LEU A 241 -14.27 7.95 10.11
C LEU A 241 -13.52 8.18 8.80
N VAL A 242 -14.18 8.02 7.65
CA VAL A 242 -13.59 8.38 6.35
C VAL A 242 -13.25 9.87 6.34
N MET A 243 -14.18 10.74 6.72
CA MET A 243 -13.91 12.19 6.82
C MET A 243 -12.74 12.50 7.75
N GLN A 244 -12.66 11.84 8.91
CA GLN A 244 -11.52 12.01 9.83
C GLN A 244 -10.20 11.57 9.18
N VAL A 245 -10.18 10.40 8.52
CA VAL A 245 -9.00 9.89 7.81
C VAL A 245 -8.55 10.86 6.71
N LEU A 246 -9.46 11.42 5.92
CA LEU A 246 -9.12 12.40 4.88
C LEU A 246 -8.48 13.67 5.48
N ASN A 247 -9.00 14.13 6.62
CA ASN A 247 -8.41 15.26 7.35
C ASN A 247 -7.01 14.92 7.92
N ASP A 248 -6.84 13.72 8.49
CA ASP A 248 -5.55 13.24 8.98
C ASP A 248 -4.52 13.17 7.83
N ILE A 249 -4.93 12.67 6.65
CA ILE A 249 -4.11 12.67 5.43
C ILE A 249 -3.69 14.10 5.05
N LYS A 250 -4.64 15.06 5.00
CA LYS A 250 -4.35 16.47 4.67
C LYS A 250 -3.29 17.07 5.61
N GLN A 251 -3.45 16.84 6.91
CA GLN A 251 -2.59 17.40 7.95
C GLN A 251 -1.20 16.76 7.99
N SER A 252 -1.08 15.49 7.61
CA SER A 252 0.18 14.75 7.67
C SER A 252 1.26 15.29 6.73
N GLY A 253 0.85 15.83 5.57
CA GLY A 253 1.78 16.21 4.50
C GLY A 253 2.37 15.02 3.71
N ILE A 254 2.01 13.78 4.05
CA ILE A 254 2.52 12.56 3.41
C ILE A 254 1.86 12.35 2.04
N GLN A 255 2.66 11.92 1.05
CA GLN A 255 2.10 11.57 -0.24
C GLN A 255 1.20 10.34 -0.09
N THR A 256 -0.07 10.47 -0.50
CA THR A 256 -1.06 9.42 -0.32
C THR A 256 -1.74 9.08 -1.64
N ILE A 257 -1.79 7.79 -1.96
CA ILE A 257 -2.53 7.26 -3.11
C ILE A 257 -3.58 6.30 -2.56
N PHE A 258 -4.86 6.55 -2.82
CA PHE A 258 -5.90 5.65 -2.34
C PHE A 258 -6.92 5.32 -3.41
N THR A 259 -7.48 4.13 -3.35
CA THR A 259 -8.57 3.72 -4.23
C THR A 259 -9.91 3.91 -3.51
N THR A 260 -10.94 4.21 -4.30
CA THR A 260 -12.32 4.19 -3.83
C THR A 260 -13.26 3.79 -4.96
N HIS A 261 -14.34 3.11 -4.58
CA HIS A 261 -15.47 2.84 -5.46
C HIS A 261 -16.75 3.51 -4.95
N VAL A 262 -16.63 4.54 -4.10
CA VAL A 262 -17.77 5.24 -3.50
C VAL A 262 -17.74 6.74 -3.82
N ASN A 263 -18.81 7.23 -4.44
CA ASN A 263 -18.93 8.64 -4.87
C ASN A 263 -18.85 9.61 -3.68
N GLU A 264 -19.43 9.21 -2.55
CA GLU A 264 -19.40 10.04 -1.34
C GLU A 264 -17.97 10.31 -0.86
N VAL A 265 -17.03 9.36 -1.04
CA VAL A 265 -15.61 9.58 -0.72
C VAL A 265 -15.00 10.66 -1.60
N ILE A 266 -15.33 10.70 -2.90
CA ILE A 266 -14.86 11.74 -3.83
C ILE A 266 -15.41 13.11 -3.41
N LYS A 267 -16.70 13.18 -3.04
CA LYS A 267 -17.34 14.42 -2.55
C LYS A 267 -16.76 14.89 -1.21
N MET A 268 -16.39 13.95 -0.32
CA MET A 268 -15.71 14.29 0.93
C MET A 268 -14.29 14.78 0.64
N ALA A 269 -13.57 14.10 -0.25
CA ALA A 269 -12.21 14.45 -0.64
C ALA A 269 -12.15 15.84 -1.30
N SER A 270 -13.12 16.22 -2.14
CA SER A 270 -13.17 17.54 -2.78
C SER A 270 -13.44 18.69 -1.79
N LYS A 271 -14.04 18.40 -0.64
CA LYS A 271 -14.22 19.37 0.46
C LYS A 271 -12.97 19.50 1.33
N VAL A 272 -12.13 18.47 1.35
CA VAL A 272 -10.94 18.41 2.21
C VAL A 272 -9.71 18.88 1.46
N PHE A 273 -9.42 18.38 0.26
CA PHE A 273 -8.18 18.64 -0.46
C PHE A 273 -8.31 19.77 -1.49
N ASP A 274 -7.21 20.50 -1.66
CA ASP A 274 -7.10 21.56 -2.65
C ASP A 274 -6.75 20.98 -4.04
N GLU A 275 -7.37 21.49 -5.11
CA GLU A 275 -7.20 20.96 -6.47
C GLU A 275 -5.74 20.94 -6.97
N ASN A 276 -4.90 21.84 -6.47
CA ASN A 276 -3.49 21.92 -6.85
C ASN A 276 -2.61 20.86 -6.15
N GLU A 277 -3.10 20.26 -5.06
CA GLU A 277 -2.38 19.22 -4.31
C GLU A 277 -2.98 17.83 -4.55
N SER A 278 -4.01 17.73 -5.37
CA SER A 278 -4.80 16.51 -5.53
C SER A 278 -5.11 16.18 -6.98
N THR A 279 -5.19 14.89 -7.29
CA THR A 279 -5.54 14.40 -8.62
C THR A 279 -6.48 13.20 -8.52
N ILE A 280 -7.45 13.13 -9.44
CA ILE A 280 -8.29 11.95 -9.62
C ILE A 280 -7.79 11.16 -10.83
N LEU A 281 -7.51 9.88 -10.62
CA LEU A 281 -7.14 8.93 -11.66
C LEU A 281 -8.32 8.01 -11.93
N TYR A 282 -8.96 8.17 -13.08
CA TYR A 282 -10.12 7.38 -13.51
C TYR A 282 -9.69 6.22 -14.39
N PHE A 283 -9.82 5.01 -13.84
CA PHE A 283 -9.45 3.74 -14.46
C PHE A 283 -10.66 3.11 -15.15
N THR A 284 -10.48 2.80 -16.42
CA THR A 284 -11.41 2.03 -17.25
C THR A 284 -10.69 0.80 -17.79
N ARG A 285 -11.43 -0.13 -18.41
CA ARG A 285 -10.81 -1.26 -19.13
C ARG A 285 -9.90 -0.82 -20.29
N GLY A 286 -10.06 0.40 -20.80
CA GLY A 286 -9.29 0.94 -21.92
C GLY A 286 -8.06 1.77 -21.50
N GLY A 287 -7.82 1.97 -20.20
CA GLY A 287 -6.70 2.76 -19.70
C GLY A 287 -7.10 3.70 -18.56
N CYS A 288 -6.22 4.66 -18.27
CA CYS A 288 -6.35 5.64 -17.20
C CYS A 288 -6.46 7.06 -17.79
N LYS A 289 -7.36 7.87 -17.23
CA LYS A 289 -7.47 9.31 -17.48
C LYS A 289 -7.29 10.08 -16.18
N THR A 290 -6.85 11.32 -16.28
CA THR A 290 -6.59 12.19 -15.14
C THR A 290 -7.59 13.33 -15.13
N TYR A 291 -8.13 13.64 -13.95
CA TYR A 291 -9.13 14.70 -13.75
C TYR A 291 -8.82 15.50 -12.48
N LYS A 292 -9.26 16.75 -12.46
CA LYS A 292 -9.42 17.57 -11.25
C LYS A 292 -10.79 17.34 -10.62
N PHE A 293 -10.99 17.84 -9.40
CA PHE A 293 -12.29 17.75 -8.74
C PHE A 293 -13.41 18.50 -9.49
N SER A 294 -13.10 19.67 -10.04
CA SER A 294 -14.00 20.45 -10.90
C SER A 294 -14.43 19.73 -12.18
N GLU A 295 -13.63 18.77 -12.64
CA GLU A 295 -13.85 18.03 -13.89
C GLU A 295 -14.57 16.69 -13.67
N VAL A 296 -15.01 16.38 -12.43
CA VAL A 296 -15.66 15.09 -12.10
C VAL A 296 -16.94 14.85 -12.91
N SER A 297 -17.62 15.91 -13.37
CA SER A 297 -18.77 15.78 -14.27
C SER A 297 -18.42 15.23 -15.66
N GLU A 298 -17.15 15.21 -16.05
CA GLU A 298 -16.66 14.83 -17.39
C GLU A 298 -16.28 13.34 -17.52
N PHE A 299 -16.64 12.50 -16.56
CA PHE A 299 -16.30 11.07 -16.62
C PHE A 299 -17.03 10.38 -17.78
N ASP A 300 -16.29 9.62 -18.61
CA ASP A 300 -16.78 8.96 -19.85
C ASP A 300 -18.05 8.13 -19.66
N LYS A 301 -18.20 7.56 -18.46
CA LYS A 301 -19.47 7.10 -17.95
C LYS A 301 -19.69 7.94 -16.70
N PRO A 302 -20.87 8.57 -16.52
CA PRO A 302 -21.19 9.13 -15.22
C PRO A 302 -20.95 8.02 -14.18
N LEU A 303 -20.70 8.40 -12.93
CA LEU A 303 -20.67 7.50 -11.79
C LEU A 303 -22.05 6.80 -11.57
N SER A 304 -22.82 6.51 -12.62
CA SER A 304 -24.16 5.93 -12.63
C SER A 304 -24.18 4.47 -12.18
N TRP A 305 -23.05 3.75 -12.24
CA TRP A 305 -22.85 2.49 -11.51
C TRP A 305 -22.56 2.69 -10.01
N LEU A 306 -22.50 3.93 -9.51
CA LEU A 306 -22.36 4.31 -8.10
C LEU A 306 -23.64 4.91 -7.47
N GLY A 307 -24.78 4.92 -8.17
CA GLY A 307 -26.00 5.54 -7.65
C GLY A 307 -25.95 7.07 -7.75
N TYR A 308 -27.04 7.66 -8.25
CA TYR A 308 -27.10 8.99 -8.86
C TYR A 308 -26.69 10.18 -7.99
N LEU A 309 -26.27 11.23 -8.72
CA LEU A 309 -26.31 12.66 -8.36
C LEU A 309 -27.71 13.10 -7.91
#